data_AF-A0AAN8F4Z1-F1
#
_entry.id   AF-A0AAN8F4Z1-F1
#
_cell.length_a   1.000
_cell.length_b   1.000
_cell.length_c   1.000
_cell.angle_alpha   90.00
_cell.angle_beta   90.00
_cell.angle_gamma   90.00
#
_symmetry.space_group_name_H-M   'P 1'
#
loop_
_entity.id
_entity.type
_entity.pdbx_description
1 polymer ?
#
loop_
_entity_poly.entity_id
_entity_poly.type
_entity_poly.pdbx_seq_one_letter_code
_entity_poly.pdbx_strand_id
1 'polypeptide(L)'
;MADDIPVKVFVRSRPFSDKEKLENARECLQIFIESNQISCNGKAFTFDGVLDPSTPQDSVYDVTTSFLLEQFFKGFNCTVLAYGQTGSGKTFTMGTEETTASMKSESRGIIPRLVEAIFKQIADSGLETIFK
;
A
#
# COMPACT_ATOMS: atom_id res chain seq x y z
N MET A 1 -8.86 -9.09 -28.63
CA MET A 1 -9.52 -8.08 -27.78
C MET A 1 -8.61 -7.92 -26.58
N ALA A 2 -8.08 -6.72 -26.31
CA ALA A 2 -7.30 -6.52 -25.09
C ALA A 2 -8.28 -6.66 -23.92
N ASP A 3 -8.02 -7.59 -23.00
CA ASP A 3 -8.82 -7.71 -21.79
C ASP A 3 -8.74 -6.38 -21.03
N ASP A 4 -9.90 -5.82 -20.68
CA ASP A 4 -9.98 -4.58 -19.90
C ASP A 4 -9.53 -4.90 -18.47
N ILE A 5 -8.42 -4.28 -18.03
CA ILE A 5 -7.87 -4.49 -16.69
C ILE A 5 -8.37 -3.35 -15.81
N PRO A 6 -9.38 -3.56 -14.95
CA PRO A 6 -9.93 -2.50 -14.14
C PRO A 6 -8.91 -1.99 -13.11
N VAL A 7 -9.06 -0.73 -12.72
CA VAL A 7 -8.29 -0.15 -11.62
C VAL A 7 -8.67 -0.86 -10.32
N LYS A 8 -7.67 -1.39 -9.61
CA LYS A 8 -7.86 -1.95 -8.27
C LYS A 8 -7.80 -0.85 -7.21
N VAL A 9 -8.77 -0.87 -6.29
CA VAL A 9 -8.90 0.09 -5.20
C VAL A 9 -8.83 -0.66 -3.88
N PHE A 10 -7.86 -0.28 -3.05
CA PHE A 10 -7.67 -0.80 -1.70
C PHE A 10 -7.93 0.32 -0.69
N VAL A 11 -8.65 0.02 0.39
CA VAL A 11 -8.85 0.95 1.49
C VAL A 11 -8.00 0.55 2.68
N ARG A 12 -7.21 1.49 3.18
CA ARG A 12 -6.43 1.34 4.39
C ARG A 12 -6.96 2.27 5.49
N SER A 13 -7.40 1.70 6.59
CA SER A 13 -7.67 2.44 7.82
C SER A 13 -6.40 2.55 8.65
N ARG A 14 -6.09 3.73 9.20
CA ARG A 14 -4.95 3.92 10.10
C ARG A 14 -5.40 3.89 11.56
N PRO A 15 -4.53 3.52 12.52
CA PRO A 15 -4.85 3.69 13.93
C PRO A 15 -5.05 5.18 14.27
N PHE A 16 -5.77 5.44 15.36
CA PHE A 16 -5.89 6.79 15.90
C PHE A 16 -4.51 7.38 16.22
N SER A 17 -4.33 8.64 15.83
CA SER A 17 -3.22 9.48 16.26
C SER A 17 -3.37 9.82 17.74
N ASP A 18 -2.26 10.20 18.38
CA ASP A 18 -2.29 10.53 19.81
C ASP A 18 -3.15 11.77 20.10
N LYS A 19 -3.25 12.69 19.14
CA LYS A 19 -4.17 13.82 19.21
C LYS A 19 -5.64 13.37 19.24
N GLU A 20 -6.03 12.46 18.35
CA GLU A 20 -7.40 11.94 18.29
C GLU A 20 -7.77 11.14 19.55
N LYS A 21 -6.81 10.40 20.11
CA LYS A 21 -6.98 9.72 21.41
C LYS A 21 -7.20 10.73 22.54
N LEU A 22 -6.39 11.79 22.59
CA LEU A 22 -6.50 12.83 23.62
C LEU A 22 -7.82 13.61 23.53
N GLU A 23 -8.31 13.82 22.31
CA GLU A 23 -9.61 14.46 22.03
C GLU A 23 -10.80 13.52 22.24
N ASN A 24 -10.57 12.26 22.65
CA ASN A 24 -11.60 11.23 22.81
C ASN A 24 -12.45 11.02 21.54
N ALA A 25 -11.81 11.05 20.38
CA ALA A 25 -12.44 10.73 19.11
C ALA A 25 -13.03 9.31 19.15
N ARG A 26 -14.18 9.12 18.49
CA ARG A 26 -14.85 7.81 18.41
C ARG A 26 -14.65 7.20 17.05
N GLU A 27 -14.50 5.89 17.01
CA GLU A 27 -14.41 5.15 15.76
C GLU A 27 -15.75 5.22 15.02
N CYS A 28 -15.68 5.64 13.75
CA CYS A 28 -16.84 5.78 12.88
C CYS A 28 -16.87 4.74 11.75
N LEU A 29 -15.81 3.94 11.63
CA LEU A 29 -15.66 2.89 10.63
C LEU A 29 -15.87 1.52 11.26
N GLN A 30 -16.69 0.70 10.62
CA GLN A 30 -16.74 -0.74 10.86
C GLN A 30 -16.03 -1.43 9.70
N ILE A 31 -15.11 -2.34 10.01
CA ILE A 31 -14.22 -2.96 9.04
C ILE A 31 -14.57 -4.46 8.95
N PHE A 32 -14.84 -4.93 7.75
CA PHE A 32 -15.15 -6.33 7.45
C PHE A 32 -14.13 -6.84 6.43
N ILE A 33 -13.02 -7.41 6.93
CA ILE A 33 -11.88 -7.83 6.12
C ILE A 33 -12.28 -8.97 5.15
N GLU A 34 -13.00 -9.98 5.65
CA GLU A 34 -13.39 -11.16 4.85
C GLU A 34 -14.27 -10.82 3.64
N SER A 35 -15.08 -9.77 3.76
CA SER A 35 -15.97 -9.30 2.70
C SER A 35 -15.43 -8.08 1.94
N ASN A 36 -14.18 -7.67 2.20
CA ASN A 36 -13.56 -6.46 1.66
C ASN A 36 -14.47 -5.23 1.74
N GLN A 37 -15.12 -5.04 2.89
CA GLN A 37 -16.14 -4.01 3.07
C GLN A 37 -15.83 -3.12 4.27
N ILE A 38 -16.14 -1.83 4.13
CA ILE A 38 -16.23 -0.90 5.26
C ILE A 38 -17.66 -0.38 5.38
N SER A 39 -18.10 -0.09 6.60
CA SER A 39 -19.37 0.59 6.86
C SER A 39 -19.13 1.85 7.68
N CYS A 40 -19.73 2.96 7.26
CA CYS A 40 -19.69 4.23 7.95
C CYS A 40 -21.10 4.83 7.96
N ASN A 41 -21.61 5.18 9.15
CA ASN A 41 -22.95 5.76 9.31
C ASN A 41 -24.07 4.98 8.59
N GLY A 42 -24.01 3.65 8.65
CA GLY A 42 -24.99 2.76 8.02
C GLY A 42 -24.85 2.59 6.50
N LYS A 43 -23.82 3.17 5.88
CA LYS A 43 -23.51 2.97 4.46
C LYS A 43 -22.32 2.05 4.29
N ALA A 44 -22.49 1.01 3.49
CA ALA A 44 -21.48 0.02 3.15
C ALA A 44 -20.79 0.33 1.82
N PHE A 45 -19.48 0.09 1.75
CA PHE A 45 -18.66 0.24 0.55
C PHE A 45 -17.73 -0.96 0.41
N THR A 46 -17.67 -1.55 -0.78
CA THR A 46 -16.85 -2.73 -1.10
C THR A 46 -15.68 -2.32 -2.00
N PHE A 47 -14.51 -2.92 -1.76
CA PHE A 47 -13.26 -2.64 -2.44
C PHE A 47 -12.55 -3.93 -2.87
N ASP A 48 -11.44 -3.83 -3.61
CA ASP A 48 -10.62 -4.99 -3.97
C ASP A 48 -9.86 -5.55 -2.75
N GLY A 49 -9.67 -4.73 -1.72
CA GLY A 49 -9.15 -5.15 -0.42
C GLY A 49 -9.33 -4.08 0.65
N VAL A 50 -9.46 -4.54 1.90
CA VAL A 50 -9.59 -3.67 3.07
C VAL A 50 -8.49 -4.03 4.07
N LEU A 51 -7.65 -3.04 4.40
CA LEU A 51 -6.55 -3.14 5.35
C LEU A 51 -6.91 -2.38 6.62
N ASP A 52 -6.91 -3.07 7.74
CA ASP A 52 -7.30 -2.53 9.04
C ASP A 52 -6.12 -1.78 9.72
N PRO A 53 -6.36 -1.10 10.85
CA PRO A 53 -5.31 -0.39 11.59
C PRO A 53 -4.14 -1.26 12.05
N SER A 54 -4.33 -2.58 12.16
CA SER A 54 -3.29 -3.51 12.59
C SER A 54 -2.42 -4.02 11.42
N THR A 55 -2.82 -3.76 10.18
CA THR A 55 -2.13 -4.29 9.00
C THR A 55 -0.72 -3.67 8.85
N PRO A 56 0.34 -4.50 8.87
CA PRO A 56 1.71 -4.02 8.77
C PRO A 56 2.09 -3.61 7.34
N GLN A 57 3.18 -2.85 7.21
CA GLN A 57 3.59 -2.23 5.94
C GLN A 57 4.03 -3.23 4.87
N ASP A 58 4.60 -4.35 5.27
CA ASP A 58 4.95 -5.47 4.38
C ASP A 58 3.68 -6.09 3.77
N SER A 59 2.68 -6.38 4.60
CA SER A 59 1.39 -6.90 4.15
C SER A 59 0.67 -5.92 3.22
N VAL A 60 0.78 -4.60 3.48
CA VAL A 60 0.26 -3.57 2.56
C VAL A 60 0.93 -3.71 1.19
N TYR A 61 2.26 -3.75 1.13
CA TYR A 61 2.98 -3.92 -0.14
C TYR A 61 2.61 -5.23 -0.86
N ASP A 62 2.56 -6.34 -0.11
CA ASP A 62 2.27 -7.66 -0.66
C ASP A 62 0.88 -7.71 -1.30
N VAL A 63 -0.12 -7.14 -0.64
CA VAL A 63 -1.51 -7.15 -1.13
C VAL A 63 -1.74 -6.14 -2.26
N THR A 64 -1.16 -4.94 -2.18
CA THR A 64 -1.53 -3.84 -3.08
C THR A 64 -0.62 -3.66 -4.28
N THR A 65 0.62 -4.15 -4.23
CA THR A 65 1.66 -3.74 -5.19
C THR A 65 2.54 -4.87 -5.71
N SER A 66 2.77 -5.93 -4.94
CA SER A 66 3.66 -7.03 -5.36
C SER A 66 3.31 -7.61 -6.75
N PHE A 67 2.01 -7.76 -7.05
CA PHE A 67 1.52 -8.30 -8.32
C PHE A 67 1.84 -7.43 -9.54
N LEU A 68 2.10 -6.13 -9.34
CA LEU A 68 2.48 -5.21 -10.42
C LEU A 68 3.92 -5.42 -10.88
N LEU A 69 4.77 -6.02 -10.04
CA LEU A 69 6.18 -6.23 -10.36
C LEU A 69 6.34 -7.10 -11.61
N GLU A 70 5.56 -8.17 -11.72
CA GLU A 70 5.57 -9.04 -12.90
C GLU A 70 5.14 -8.29 -14.18
N GLN A 71 4.13 -7.42 -14.08
CA GLN A 71 3.66 -6.62 -15.20
C GLN A 71 4.70 -5.57 -15.62
N PHE A 72 5.37 -4.95 -14.64
CA PHE A 72 6.47 -4.02 -14.88
C PHE A 72 7.60 -4.67 -15.68
N PHE A 73 8.04 -5.88 -15.31
CA PHE A 73 9.09 -6.60 -16.06
C PHE A 73 8.63 -7.12 -17.43
N LYS A 74 7.32 -7.25 -17.66
CA LYS A 74 6.75 -7.50 -19.00
C LYS A 74 6.69 -6.25 -19.88
N GLY A 75 7.12 -5.09 -19.37
CA GLY A 75 7.15 -3.82 -20.12
C GLY A 75 5.86 -3.01 -20.02
N PHE A 76 4.97 -3.31 -19.07
CA PHE A 76 3.76 -2.51 -18.84
C PHE A 76 4.01 -1.34 -17.90
N ASN A 77 3.36 -0.22 -18.18
CA ASN A 77 3.32 0.91 -17.25
C ASN A 77 2.43 0.57 -16.06
N CYS A 78 2.98 0.67 -14.85
CA CYS A 78 2.28 0.41 -13.60
C CYS A 78 2.23 1.69 -12.76
N THR A 79 1.06 2.00 -12.20
CA THR A 79 0.86 3.20 -11.37
C THR A 79 0.22 2.79 -10.04
N VAL A 80 0.83 3.21 -8.94
CA VAL A 80 0.27 3.11 -7.59
C VAL A 80 0.09 4.52 -7.04
N LEU A 81 -1.11 4.84 -6.57
CA LEU A 81 -1.43 6.14 -5.99
C LEU A 81 -2.04 5.97 -4.60
N ALA A 82 -1.59 6.80 -3.66
CA ALA A 82 -2.20 6.90 -2.34
C ALA A 82 -3.12 8.13 -2.29
N TYR A 83 -4.39 7.92 -1.92
CA TYR A 83 -5.41 8.97 -1.88
C TYR A 83 -6.07 9.04 -0.49
N GLY A 84 -6.45 10.25 -0.07
CA GLY A 84 -7.09 10.49 1.22
C GLY A 84 -6.79 11.89 1.78
N GLN A 85 -7.50 12.29 2.84
CA GLN A 85 -7.32 13.61 3.48
C GLN A 85 -5.90 13.81 4.06
N THR A 86 -5.54 15.04 4.40
CA THR A 86 -4.31 15.32 5.16
C THR A 86 -4.32 14.56 6.49
N GLY A 87 -3.19 13.96 6.85
CA GLY A 87 -3.07 13.13 8.05
C GLY A 87 -3.64 11.71 7.94
N SER A 88 -4.17 11.29 6.79
CA SER A 88 -4.69 9.91 6.58
C SER A 88 -3.62 8.82 6.44
N GLY A 89 -2.34 9.18 6.30
CA GLY A 89 -1.24 8.21 6.17
C GLY A 89 -0.78 7.91 4.74
N LYS A 90 -1.07 8.80 3.76
CA LYS A 90 -0.56 8.67 2.37
C LYS A 90 0.97 8.54 2.30
N THR A 91 1.69 9.50 2.87
CA THR A 91 3.16 9.52 2.92
C THR A 91 3.70 8.29 3.64
N PHE A 92 3.10 7.91 4.77
CA PHE A 92 3.47 6.71 5.53
C PHE A 92 3.29 5.44 4.69
N THR A 93 2.19 5.33 3.94
CA THR A 93 1.91 4.17 3.08
C THR A 93 2.92 4.07 1.93
N MET A 94 3.21 5.18 1.25
CA MET A 94 4.14 5.19 0.13
C MET A 94 5.61 5.12 0.57
N GLY A 95 5.94 5.62 1.76
CA GLY A 95 7.31 5.69 2.27
C GLY A 95 8.13 6.85 1.68
N THR A 96 7.50 7.97 1.29
CA THR A 96 8.19 9.09 0.62
C THR A 96 9.04 9.97 1.54
N GLU A 97 8.81 9.93 2.86
CA GLU A 97 9.58 10.70 3.86
C GLU A 97 10.63 9.84 4.58
N GLU A 98 10.86 8.62 4.12
CA GLU A 98 11.84 7.71 4.73
C GLU A 98 13.26 8.10 4.34
N THR A 99 13.91 8.90 5.19
CA THR A 99 15.36 9.09 5.11
C THR A 99 16.06 7.87 5.73
N THR A 100 17.03 7.33 5.00
CA THR A 100 17.67 6.02 5.15
C THR A 100 18.39 5.73 6.48
N ALA A 101 18.32 6.61 7.48
CA ALA A 101 19.14 6.53 8.69
C ALA A 101 18.37 6.31 10.01
N SER A 102 17.05 6.45 10.05
CA SER A 102 16.34 6.61 11.35
C SER A 102 15.04 5.82 11.54
N MET A 103 14.60 4.99 10.60
CA MET A 103 13.39 4.18 10.74
C MET A 103 13.67 2.67 10.78
N LYS A 104 12.90 1.95 11.62
CA LYS A 104 12.94 0.47 11.71
C LYS A 104 12.57 -0.14 10.35
N SER A 105 13.18 -1.26 9.97
CA SER A 105 12.88 -1.92 8.67
C SER A 105 11.38 -2.23 8.49
N GLU A 106 10.68 -2.49 9.60
CA GLU A 106 9.26 -2.79 9.67
C GLU A 106 8.35 -1.64 9.20
N SER A 107 8.80 -0.38 9.33
CA SER A 107 7.99 0.77 8.94
C SER A 107 8.15 1.18 7.47
N ARG A 108 9.06 0.54 6.72
CA ARG A 108 9.29 0.86 5.30
C ARG A 108 8.02 0.71 4.48
N GLY A 109 7.66 1.73 3.71
CA GLY A 109 6.47 1.79 2.86
C GLY A 109 6.65 1.11 1.50
N ILE A 110 5.71 1.38 0.59
CA ILE A 110 5.63 0.74 -0.72
C ILE A 110 6.85 1.02 -1.60
N ILE A 111 7.27 2.29 -1.73
CA ILE A 111 8.35 2.71 -2.65
C ILE A 111 9.66 1.98 -2.35
N PRO A 112 10.22 2.04 -1.13
CA PRO A 112 11.51 1.43 -0.87
C PRO A 112 11.45 -0.11 -0.95
N ARG A 113 10.30 -0.75 -0.68
CA ARG A 113 10.11 -2.20 -0.88
C ARG A 113 10.06 -2.57 -2.36
N LEU A 114 9.35 -1.77 -3.16
CA LEU A 114 9.26 -1.98 -4.60
C LEU A 114 10.64 -1.84 -5.28
N VAL A 115 11.42 -0.82 -4.90
CA VAL A 115 12.78 -0.63 -5.40
C VAL A 115 13.66 -1.84 -5.07
N GLU A 116 13.63 -2.31 -3.82
CA GLU A 116 14.37 -3.50 -3.39
C GLU A 116 13.95 -4.75 -4.17
N ALA A 117 12.65 -4.95 -4.37
CA ALA A 117 12.13 -6.08 -5.14
C ALA A 117 12.54 -6.03 -6.62
N ILE A 118 12.57 -4.83 -7.24
CA ILE A 118 13.07 -4.66 -8.62
C ILE A 118 14.53 -5.08 -8.71
N PHE A 119 15.39 -4.58 -7.82
CA PHE A 119 16.82 -4.93 -7.85
C PHE A 119 17.06 -6.42 -7.56
N LYS A 120 16.30 -7.00 -6.64
CA LYS A 120 16.34 -8.44 -6.38
C LYS A 120 15.97 -9.25 -7.64
N GLN A 121 14.87 -8.90 -8.31
CA GLN A 121 14.43 -9.58 -9.53
C GLN A 121 15.45 -9.44 -10.67
N ILE A 122 16.12 -8.29 -10.79
CA ILE A 122 17.20 -8.09 -11.77
C ILE A 122 18.39 -9.02 -11.47
N ALA A 123 18.81 -9.10 -10.21
CA ALA A 123 19.91 -9.97 -9.79
C ALA A 123 19.59 -11.46 -10.04
N ASP A 124 18.36 -11.88 -9.74
CA ASP A 124 17.90 -13.27 -9.92
C ASP A 124 17.73 -13.64 -11.40
N SER A 125 17.40 -12.68 -12.27
CA SER A 125 17.14 -12.93 -13.70
C SER A 125 18.41 -13.13 -14.53
N GLY A 126 19.61 -13.01 -13.94
CA GLY A 126 20.88 -13.27 -14.62
C GLY A 126 21.13 -12.40 -15.86
N LEU A 127 20.40 -11.29 -16.00
CA LEU A 127 20.63 -10.30 -17.07
C LEU A 127 22.05 -9.78 -16.88
N GLU A 128 22.97 -10.21 -17.76
CA GLU A 128 24.30 -9.63 -17.84
C GLU A 128 24.16 -8.11 -17.85
N THR A 129 24.81 -7.46 -16.91
CA THR A 129 24.76 -6.02 -16.70
C THR A 129 25.20 -5.29 -17.98
N ILE A 130 24.25 -4.86 -18.82
CA ILE A 130 24.50 -4.06 -20.02
C ILE A 130 24.94 -2.62 -19.67
N PHE A 131 24.98 -2.27 -18.37
CA PHE A 131 25.59 -1.03 -17.91
C PHE A 131 27.10 -1.23 -17.68
N LYS A 132 27.86 -1.29 -18.78
CA LYS A 132 29.29 -0.97 -18.83
C LYS A 132 29.52 0.15 -19.83
#